data_AF-A0A132F7K1-F1
#
_entry.id   AF-A0A132F7K1-F1
#
_cell.length_a   1.000
_cell.length_b   1.000
_cell.length_c   1.000
_cell.angle_alpha   90.00
_cell.angle_beta   90.00
_cell.angle_gamma   90.00
#
_symmetry.space_group_name_H-M   'P 1'
#
loop_
_entity.id
_entity.type
_entity.pdbx_description
1 polymer ?
#
loop_
_entity_poly.entity_id
_entity_poly.type
_entity_poly.pdbx_seq_one_letter_code
_entity_poly.pdbx_strand_id
1 'polypeptide(L)'
;MKKISFFSLIIGVFLAGIVFAMHDGNSQVTVDKGNRMNSSPTLVRFGDPKDSDLKGPGTSVDNHPSGARFYQHDWMRGNLGTVEFEHGKHSFMIDNVLSAIGSADTDVPGGIYQWSINFGVSPEQADTHEAAMARMAKLFRDLRAKGWTRCIDVGDPRLTGKQAWDRLRVDSVYSLDPDYTPTIDEWKVAIRKMPHWVFYADGVYLDVSLTESNMGGFVGKTTYLVTMDIKNEYAFYGLGYFPGNADKIRNWKTLLPAELQKYHAKRLATEAELKAQGYTIDTAYQDPPIKALQGSSTNP
;
A
#
# COMPACT_ATOMS: atom_id res chain seq x y z
N MET A 1 19.57 -23.17 -23.95
CA MET A 1 18.95 -23.03 -22.62
C MET A 1 18.63 -21.56 -22.39
N LYS A 2 17.41 -21.13 -22.76
CA LYS A 2 16.97 -19.73 -22.64
C LYS A 2 16.31 -19.55 -21.27
N LYS A 3 16.90 -18.68 -20.44
CA LYS A 3 16.30 -18.22 -19.18
C LYS A 3 15.03 -17.44 -19.52
N ILE A 4 13.87 -17.99 -19.15
CA ILE A 4 12.59 -17.28 -19.20
C ILE A 4 12.47 -16.54 -17.87
N SER A 5 12.88 -15.27 -17.85
CA SER A 5 12.51 -14.36 -16.78
C SER A 5 11.01 -14.10 -16.90
N PHE A 6 10.22 -14.74 -16.03
CA PHE A 6 8.85 -14.34 -15.80
C PHE A 6 8.86 -12.97 -15.12
N PHE A 7 8.70 -11.92 -15.93
CA PHE A 7 8.29 -10.62 -15.45
C PHE A 7 6.91 -10.81 -14.79
N SER A 8 6.87 -10.65 -13.47
CA SER A 8 5.61 -10.46 -12.76
C SER A 8 5.07 -9.12 -13.25
N LEU A 9 4.04 -9.19 -14.08
CA LEU A 9 3.33 -8.03 -14.60
C LEU A 9 2.69 -7.34 -13.40
N ILE A 10 3.28 -6.23 -12.99
CA ILE A 10 2.78 -5.29 -12.00
C ILE A 10 1.32 -5.00 -12.37
N ILE A 11 0.40 -5.40 -11.49
CA ILE A 11 -0.98 -4.93 -11.53
C ILE A 11 -0.91 -3.43 -11.54
N GLY A 12 -1.48 -2.86 -12.60
CA GLY A 12 -1.39 -1.46 -12.94
C GLY A 12 -1.49 -0.59 -11.70
N VAL A 13 -0.38 0.11 -11.43
CA VAL A 13 -0.45 1.44 -10.87
C VAL A 13 -1.35 2.22 -11.83
N PHE A 14 -2.65 2.28 -11.55
CA PHE A 14 -3.48 3.35 -12.04
C PHE A 14 -2.95 4.61 -11.36
N LEU A 15 -1.86 5.14 -11.90
CA LEU A 15 -1.61 6.56 -11.87
C LEU A 15 -2.81 7.15 -12.61
N ALA A 16 -3.87 7.46 -11.86
CA ALA A 16 -4.75 8.52 -12.29
C ALA A 16 -3.82 9.71 -12.49
N GLY A 17 -3.55 10.02 -13.76
CA GLY A 17 -2.76 11.18 -14.13
C GLY A 17 -3.48 12.39 -13.55
N ILE A 18 -2.98 12.89 -12.42
CA ILE A 18 -3.29 14.25 -12.00
C ILE A 18 -2.64 15.11 -13.08
N VAL A 19 -3.44 15.50 -14.07
CA VAL A 19 -3.08 16.60 -14.96
C VAL A 19 -2.98 17.82 -14.05
N PHE A 20 -1.74 18.21 -13.74
CA PHE A 20 -1.45 19.54 -13.20
C PHE A 20 -1.82 20.56 -14.28
N ALA A 21 -3.09 20.97 -14.32
CA ALA A 21 -3.46 22.20 -14.96
C ALA A 21 -2.88 23.34 -14.10
N MET A 22 -1.72 23.86 -14.51
CA MET A 22 -1.27 25.17 -14.03
C MET A 22 -2.29 26.18 -14.50
N HIS A 23 -3.17 26.62 -13.60
CA HIS A 23 -3.89 27.86 -13.78
C HIS A 23 -3.21 28.89 -12.88
N ASP A 24 -2.38 29.73 -13.48
CA ASP A 24 -1.89 30.98 -12.87
C ASP A 24 -3.11 31.89 -12.65
N GLY A 25 -3.72 31.73 -11.49
CA GLY A 25 -4.77 32.59 -10.97
C GLY A 25 -4.28 33.27 -9.71
N ASN A 26 -3.63 34.42 -9.88
CA ASN A 26 -3.19 35.30 -8.79
C ASN A 26 -4.39 35.66 -7.88
N SER A 27 -4.50 35.00 -6.73
CA SER A 27 -5.42 35.36 -5.67
C SER A 27 -4.63 35.43 -4.38
N GLN A 28 -4.50 36.64 -3.83
CA GLN A 28 -3.86 36.86 -2.54
C GLN A 28 -4.56 36.02 -1.47
N VAL A 29 -3.86 35.01 -0.95
CA VAL A 29 -4.30 34.23 0.20
C VAL A 29 -4.18 35.12 1.43
N THR A 30 -5.33 35.59 1.91
CA THR A 30 -5.44 36.10 3.28
C THR A 30 -5.28 34.90 4.21
N VAL A 31 -4.21 34.89 5.01
CA VAL A 31 -3.99 33.87 6.02
C VAL A 31 -5.00 34.09 7.15
N ASP A 32 -6.10 33.34 7.10
CA ASP A 32 -7.02 33.25 8.23
C ASP A 32 -6.40 32.34 9.31
N LYS A 33 -5.75 32.98 10.29
CA LYS A 33 -5.31 32.31 11.52
C LYS A 33 -6.52 32.17 12.44
N GLY A 34 -7.27 31.08 12.29
CA GLY A 34 -8.21 30.69 13.35
C GLY A 34 -9.45 29.95 12.92
N ASN A 35 -9.31 28.74 12.36
CA ASN A 35 -10.25 27.65 12.65
C ASN A 35 -9.72 26.35 12.05
N ARG A 36 -9.16 25.46 12.87
CA ARG A 36 -9.18 24.03 12.55
C ARG A 36 -10.64 23.61 12.67
N MET A 37 -11.41 23.68 11.58
CA MET A 37 -12.65 22.94 11.51
C MET A 37 -12.26 21.46 11.64
N ASN A 38 -12.51 20.89 12.82
CA ASN A 38 -12.43 19.46 13.04
C ASN A 38 -13.55 18.82 12.22
N SER A 39 -13.31 18.56 10.93
CA SER A 39 -14.13 17.63 10.18
C SER A 39 -13.97 16.25 10.80
N SER A 40 -15.09 15.57 11.04
CA SER A 40 -15.07 14.16 11.41
C SER A 40 -14.29 13.37 10.36
N PRO A 41 -13.51 12.35 10.77
CA PRO A 41 -12.79 11.52 9.81
C PRO A 41 -13.78 10.86 8.85
N THR A 42 -13.40 10.76 7.58
CA THR A 42 -14.15 9.99 6.59
C THR A 42 -13.89 8.51 6.82
N LEU A 43 -14.94 7.80 7.22
CA LEU A 43 -14.86 6.38 7.48
C LEU A 43 -14.83 5.58 6.17
N VAL A 44 -13.87 4.66 6.03
CA VAL A 44 -13.79 3.72 4.90
C VAL A 44 -13.68 2.28 5.40
N ARG A 45 -14.40 1.37 4.73
CA ARG A 45 -14.49 -0.06 5.07
C ARG A 45 -14.48 -0.92 3.81
N PHE A 46 -14.08 -2.18 3.95
CA PHE A 46 -14.43 -3.19 2.95
C PHE A 46 -15.91 -3.53 3.05
N GLY A 47 -16.50 -4.09 1.99
CA GLY A 47 -17.91 -4.50 2.03
C GLY A 47 -18.82 -3.65 1.17
N ASP A 48 -20.08 -3.51 1.61
CA ASP A 48 -21.05 -2.65 0.96
C ASP A 48 -20.55 -1.19 1.02
N PRO A 49 -20.44 -0.48 -0.13
CA PRO A 49 -20.07 0.94 -0.16
C PRO A 49 -20.91 1.83 0.78
N LYS A 50 -22.14 1.44 1.11
CA LYS A 50 -23.01 2.17 2.06
C LYS A 50 -22.47 2.18 3.49
N ASP A 51 -21.56 1.27 3.82
CA ASP A 51 -20.91 1.20 5.13
C ASP A 51 -19.70 2.14 5.24
N SER A 52 -19.40 2.90 4.16
CA SER A 52 -18.37 3.94 4.11
C SER A 52 -18.97 5.33 3.89
N ASP A 53 -18.26 6.37 4.32
CA ASP A 53 -18.66 7.78 4.22
C ASP A 53 -18.36 8.36 2.82
N LEU A 54 -19.06 7.86 1.81
CA LEU A 54 -18.84 8.23 0.41
C LEU A 54 -19.83 9.27 -0.09
N LYS A 55 -20.13 10.27 0.74
CA LYS A 55 -21.07 11.35 0.42
C LYS A 55 -20.44 12.70 0.69
N GLY A 56 -20.65 13.64 -0.23
CA GLY A 56 -20.29 15.05 -0.02
C GLY A 56 -19.51 15.64 -1.18
N PRO A 57 -19.05 16.90 -1.04
CA PRO A 57 -18.19 17.52 -2.04
C PRO A 57 -16.90 16.71 -2.23
N GLY A 58 -16.51 16.48 -3.49
CA GLY A 58 -15.32 15.69 -3.83
C GLY A 58 -15.56 14.19 -3.96
N THR A 59 -16.77 13.69 -3.69
CA THR A 59 -17.11 12.27 -3.91
C THR A 59 -17.58 12.02 -5.34
N SER A 60 -17.13 10.93 -5.95
CA SER A 60 -17.61 10.48 -7.25
C SER A 60 -17.66 8.95 -7.33
N VAL A 61 -18.46 8.43 -8.26
CA VAL A 61 -18.50 6.99 -8.55
C VAL A 61 -18.32 6.79 -10.05
N ASP A 62 -17.26 6.09 -10.42
CA ASP A 62 -17.04 5.64 -11.80
C ASP A 62 -17.55 4.21 -11.95
N ASN A 63 -18.50 4.02 -12.86
CA ASN A 63 -19.07 2.71 -13.20
C ASN A 63 -18.59 2.33 -14.60
N HIS A 64 -17.61 1.45 -14.67
CA HIS A 64 -17.02 1.05 -15.95
C HIS A 64 -17.88 -0.03 -16.63
N PRO A 65 -18.01 -0.02 -17.98
CA PRO A 65 -18.78 -1.03 -18.72
C PRO A 65 -18.34 -2.49 -18.50
N SER A 66 -17.12 -2.71 -17.99
CA SER A 66 -16.61 -4.05 -17.66
C SER A 66 -17.17 -4.64 -16.37
N GLY A 67 -17.94 -3.88 -15.58
CA GLY A 67 -18.41 -4.29 -14.25
C GLY A 67 -17.60 -3.72 -13.09
N ALA A 68 -16.41 -3.17 -13.36
CA ALA A 68 -15.59 -2.49 -12.36
C ALA A 68 -16.25 -1.20 -11.88
N ARG A 69 -16.14 -0.92 -10.58
CA ARG A 69 -16.69 0.28 -9.92
C ARG A 69 -15.64 0.91 -9.02
N PHE A 70 -15.49 2.22 -9.12
CA PHE A 70 -14.55 2.99 -8.30
C PHE A 70 -15.30 4.05 -7.51
N TYR A 71 -15.19 3.98 -6.20
CA TYR A 71 -15.76 4.93 -5.24
C TYR A 71 -14.66 5.90 -4.81
N GLN A 72 -14.75 7.14 -5.24
CA GLN A 72 -13.67 8.11 -5.07
C GLN A 72 -14.10 9.21 -4.10
N HIS A 73 -13.16 9.67 -3.29
CA HIS A 73 -13.26 10.92 -2.57
C HIS A 73 -11.95 11.69 -2.76
N ASP A 74 -12.03 12.88 -3.33
CA ASP A 74 -10.92 13.80 -3.50
C ASP A 74 -11.07 15.00 -2.56
N TRP A 75 -10.01 15.33 -1.83
CA TRP A 75 -9.94 16.51 -0.97
C TRP A 75 -9.28 17.66 -1.69
N MET A 76 -9.82 18.86 -1.48
CA MET A 76 -9.28 20.07 -2.10
C MET A 76 -7.91 20.43 -1.50
N ARG A 77 -7.01 20.92 -2.34
CA ARG A 77 -5.70 21.42 -1.90
C ARG A 77 -5.90 22.55 -0.88
N GLY A 78 -5.23 22.45 0.27
CA GLY A 78 -5.39 23.38 1.40
C GLY A 78 -6.49 22.99 2.40
N ASN A 79 -7.30 21.97 2.09
CA ASN A 79 -8.28 21.37 2.99
C ASN A 79 -8.19 19.85 2.92
N LEU A 80 -7.06 19.30 3.37
CA LEU A 80 -6.77 17.87 3.30
C LEU A 80 -7.65 17.07 4.26
N GLY A 81 -7.98 15.85 3.85
CA GLY A 81 -8.85 14.95 4.58
C GLY A 81 -8.17 14.26 5.76
N THR A 82 -9.01 13.68 6.59
CA THR A 82 -8.64 12.63 7.54
C THR A 82 -9.49 11.41 7.23
N VAL A 83 -8.87 10.25 7.06
CA VAL A 83 -9.56 8.99 6.76
C VAL A 83 -9.34 8.01 7.91
N GLU A 84 -10.41 7.36 8.35
CA GLU A 84 -10.34 6.21 9.24
C GLU A 84 -10.63 4.94 8.44
N PHE A 85 -9.65 4.03 8.38
CA PHE A 85 -9.91 2.68 7.91
C PHE A 85 -10.34 1.83 9.10
N GLU A 86 -11.60 1.40 9.10
CA GLU A 86 -12.13 0.59 10.19
C GLU A 86 -11.91 -0.90 9.95
N HIS A 87 -11.25 -1.50 10.93
CA HIS A 87 -10.90 -2.91 10.98
C HIS A 87 -10.80 -3.40 12.44
N GLY A 88 -11.85 -3.11 13.23
CA GLY A 88 -11.92 -3.48 14.64
C GLY A 88 -10.76 -2.92 15.46
N LYS A 89 -10.03 -3.79 16.20
CA LYS A 89 -8.86 -3.37 16.99
C LYS A 89 -7.67 -2.89 16.13
N HIS A 90 -7.67 -3.22 14.84
CA HIS A 90 -6.64 -2.88 13.87
C HIS A 90 -6.91 -1.57 13.13
N SER A 91 -8.02 -0.88 13.44
CA SER A 91 -8.38 0.41 12.83
C SER A 91 -7.30 1.46 13.04
N PHE A 92 -7.11 2.31 12.04
CA PHE A 92 -6.14 3.39 12.06
C PHE A 92 -6.62 4.62 11.29
N MET A 93 -6.08 5.77 11.66
CA MET A 93 -6.35 7.06 11.02
C MET A 93 -5.19 7.48 10.13
N ILE A 94 -5.52 8.16 9.05
CA ILE A 94 -4.59 8.76 8.09
C ILE A 94 -4.95 10.24 7.97
N ASP A 95 -4.01 11.12 8.31
CA ASP A 95 -4.13 12.56 8.12
C ASP A 95 -3.57 13.00 6.76
N ASN A 96 -3.84 14.25 6.37
CA ASN A 96 -3.30 14.87 5.16
C ASN A 96 -3.69 14.13 3.87
N VAL A 97 -4.89 13.55 3.84
CA VAL A 97 -5.38 12.76 2.71
C VAL A 97 -5.72 13.67 1.53
N LEU A 98 -5.21 13.32 0.36
CA LEU A 98 -5.52 13.94 -0.93
C LEU A 98 -6.66 13.21 -1.62
N SER A 99 -6.62 11.88 -1.63
CA SER A 99 -7.65 11.06 -2.26
C SER A 99 -7.77 9.68 -1.63
N ALA A 100 -8.97 9.11 -1.72
CA ALA A 100 -9.27 7.74 -1.36
C ALA A 100 -10.12 7.10 -2.47
N ILE A 101 -9.72 5.92 -2.94
CA ILE A 101 -10.40 5.19 -4.01
C ILE A 101 -10.70 3.77 -3.55
N GLY A 102 -11.98 3.43 -3.44
CA GLY A 102 -12.48 2.09 -3.16
C GLY A 102 -12.80 1.35 -4.45
N SER A 103 -12.17 0.21 -4.67
CA SER A 103 -12.39 -0.64 -5.85
C SER A 103 -13.36 -1.77 -5.54
N ALA A 104 -14.39 -1.92 -6.37
CA ALA A 104 -15.34 -3.02 -6.36
C ALA A 104 -15.57 -3.52 -7.78
N ASP A 105 -16.15 -4.71 -7.92
CA ASP A 105 -16.53 -5.27 -9.21
C ASP A 105 -17.83 -6.06 -9.06
N THR A 106 -18.72 -5.99 -10.05
CA THR A 106 -20.01 -6.70 -10.02
C THR A 106 -19.86 -8.22 -9.93
N ASP A 107 -18.77 -8.78 -10.45
CA ASP A 107 -18.50 -10.22 -10.45
C ASP A 107 -17.80 -10.67 -9.16
N VAL A 108 -17.47 -9.73 -8.27
CA VAL A 108 -16.79 -9.99 -7.00
C VAL A 108 -17.78 -9.82 -5.85
N PRO A 109 -18.24 -10.92 -5.22
CA PRO A 109 -19.13 -10.80 -4.08
C PRO A 109 -18.41 -10.13 -2.91
N GLY A 110 -19.12 -9.27 -2.18
CA GLY A 110 -18.59 -8.58 -1.01
C GLY A 110 -18.21 -7.11 -1.22
N GLY A 111 -18.45 -6.53 -2.40
CA GLY A 111 -18.34 -5.08 -2.62
C GLY A 111 -16.90 -4.58 -2.69
N ILE A 112 -16.57 -3.51 -1.97
CA ILE A 112 -15.23 -2.90 -1.99
C ILE A 112 -14.22 -3.88 -1.43
N TYR A 113 -13.25 -4.28 -2.26
CA TYR A 113 -12.21 -5.25 -1.92
C TYR A 113 -10.82 -4.63 -1.75
N GLN A 114 -10.64 -3.39 -2.21
CA GLN A 114 -9.40 -2.62 -2.07
C GLN A 114 -9.71 -1.15 -1.84
N TRP A 115 -8.93 -0.52 -0.96
CA TRP A 115 -8.80 0.93 -0.88
C TRP A 115 -7.40 1.35 -1.31
N SER A 116 -7.30 2.42 -2.09
CA SER A 116 -6.04 3.14 -2.37
C SER A 116 -6.16 4.54 -1.82
N ILE A 117 -5.33 4.89 -0.84
CA ILE A 117 -5.38 6.17 -0.13
C ILE A 117 -4.07 6.91 -0.36
N ASN A 118 -4.14 8.10 -0.94
CA ASN A 118 -3.00 8.96 -1.23
C ASN A 118 -2.97 10.13 -0.24
N PHE A 119 -1.85 10.32 0.45
CA PHE A 119 -1.71 11.35 1.47
C PHE A 119 -0.30 11.93 1.54
N GLY A 120 -0.21 13.16 2.03
CA GLY A 120 1.07 13.81 2.28
C GLY A 120 1.67 13.38 3.62
N VAL A 121 3.00 13.36 3.72
CA VAL A 121 3.65 13.17 5.03
C VAL A 121 3.35 14.34 5.99
N SER A 122 3.01 15.52 5.46
CA SER A 122 2.65 16.73 6.20
C SER A 122 1.47 17.46 5.55
N PRO A 123 0.84 18.43 6.24
CA PRO A 123 -0.22 19.26 5.64
C PRO A 123 0.23 20.03 4.39
N GLU A 124 1.49 20.47 4.36
CA GLU A 124 2.09 21.14 3.20
C GLU A 124 2.46 20.17 2.07
N GLN A 125 2.38 18.86 2.33
CA GLN A 125 2.81 17.76 1.46
C GLN A 125 4.31 17.78 1.14
N ALA A 126 5.06 18.71 1.73
CA ALA A 126 6.48 18.87 1.57
C ALA A 126 7.18 19.01 2.93
N ASP A 127 8.31 18.33 3.06
CA ASP A 127 9.09 18.29 4.29
C ASP A 127 10.59 18.10 3.99
N THR A 128 11.44 18.22 5.02
CA THR A 128 12.84 17.79 4.91
C THR A 128 12.92 16.26 4.90
N HIS A 129 14.03 15.69 4.42
CA HIS A 129 14.24 14.24 4.44
C HIS A 129 14.15 13.67 5.87
N GLU A 130 14.71 14.38 6.84
CA GLU A 130 14.72 13.99 8.27
C GLU A 130 13.30 13.95 8.84
N ALA A 131 12.50 14.99 8.56
CA ALA A 131 11.12 15.08 9.02
C ALA A 131 10.25 13.99 8.37
N ALA A 132 10.37 13.81 7.04
CA ALA A 132 9.63 12.77 6.33
C ALA A 132 9.96 11.36 6.85
N MET A 133 11.24 11.06 7.04
CA MET A 133 11.69 9.78 7.62
C MET A 133 11.13 9.57 9.03
N ALA A 134 11.16 10.60 9.88
CA ALA A 134 10.62 10.51 11.24
C ALA A 134 9.10 10.27 11.27
N ARG A 135 8.36 10.87 10.33
CA ARG A 135 6.91 10.69 10.19
C ARG A 135 6.55 9.29 9.68
N MET A 136 7.28 8.77 8.69
CA MET A 136 7.11 7.38 8.23
C MET A 136 7.42 6.39 9.34
N ALA A 137 8.49 6.62 10.12
CA ALA A 137 8.81 5.81 11.29
C ALA A 137 7.70 5.86 12.36
N LYS A 138 7.06 7.03 12.56
CA LYS A 138 5.90 7.15 13.45
C LYS A 138 4.71 6.35 12.93
N LEU A 139 4.37 6.49 11.65
CA LEU A 139 3.31 5.73 11.01
C LEU A 139 3.48 4.21 11.23
N PHE A 140 4.68 3.68 10.99
CA PHE A 140 4.94 2.25 11.19
C PHE A 140 4.82 1.82 12.66
N ARG A 141 5.27 2.65 13.61
CA ARG A 141 5.06 2.39 15.04
C ARG A 141 3.58 2.37 15.40
N ASP A 142 2.79 3.29 14.87
CA ASP A 142 1.35 3.38 15.15
C ASP A 142 0.61 2.16 14.59
N LEU A 143 0.93 1.74 13.36
CA LEU A 143 0.41 0.50 12.77
C LEU A 143 0.75 -0.73 13.63
N ARG A 144 2.00 -0.88 14.06
CA ARG A 144 2.40 -1.97 14.95
C ARG A 144 1.67 -1.94 16.30
N ALA A 145 1.47 -0.76 16.87
CA ALA A 145 0.69 -0.60 18.11
C ALA A 145 -0.78 -1.03 17.94
N LYS A 146 -1.30 -0.98 16.71
CA LYS A 146 -2.61 -1.53 16.32
C LYS A 146 -2.56 -3.00 15.91
N GLY A 147 -1.43 -3.69 16.07
CA GLY A 147 -1.30 -5.12 15.80
C GLY A 147 -1.03 -5.48 14.34
N TRP A 148 -0.65 -4.52 13.50
CA TRP A 148 -0.16 -4.81 12.15
C TRP A 148 1.26 -5.36 12.21
N THR A 149 1.51 -6.48 11.53
CA THR A 149 2.82 -7.14 11.49
C THR A 149 3.40 -7.08 10.08
N ARG A 150 4.72 -7.06 9.96
CA ARG A 150 5.40 -7.13 8.66
C ARG A 150 4.93 -8.38 7.89
N CYS A 151 4.69 -8.22 6.59
CA CYS A 151 4.41 -9.30 5.66
C CYS A 151 5.52 -9.30 4.60
N ILE A 152 6.09 -10.47 4.33
CA ILE A 152 7.08 -10.73 3.29
C ILE A 152 6.40 -11.61 2.25
N ASP A 153 6.48 -11.24 0.97
CA ASP A 153 5.90 -12.04 -0.12
C ASP A 153 6.43 -13.48 -0.05
N VAL A 154 5.58 -14.47 -0.31
CA VAL A 154 5.89 -15.91 -0.27
C VAL A 154 7.12 -16.27 -1.13
N GLY A 155 7.40 -15.50 -2.18
CA GLY A 155 8.59 -15.68 -3.02
C GLY A 155 9.88 -15.03 -2.50
N ASP A 156 9.77 -14.10 -1.57
CA ASP A 156 10.85 -13.22 -1.15
C ASP A 156 11.64 -13.78 0.03
N PRO A 157 12.98 -13.61 0.05
CA PRO A 157 13.82 -14.08 1.15
C PRO A 157 13.48 -13.35 2.45
N ARG A 158 13.50 -14.07 3.57
CA ARG A 158 13.19 -13.55 4.91
C ARG A 158 14.37 -12.79 5.51
N LEU A 159 14.71 -11.66 4.91
CA LEU A 159 15.75 -10.75 5.40
C LEU A 159 15.17 -9.75 6.40
N THR A 160 15.96 -9.34 7.37
CA THR A 160 15.59 -8.34 8.39
C THR A 160 16.60 -7.21 8.46
N GLY A 161 16.20 -6.13 9.11
CA GLY A 161 17.07 -5.00 9.41
C GLY A 161 17.70 -4.40 8.17
N LYS A 162 19.00 -4.12 8.27
CA LYS A 162 19.81 -3.56 7.19
C LYS A 162 19.85 -4.45 5.94
N GLN A 163 19.82 -5.78 6.09
CA GLN A 163 19.90 -6.69 4.95
C GLN A 163 18.64 -6.64 4.06
N ALA A 164 17.47 -6.44 4.67
CA ALA A 164 16.23 -6.17 3.94
C ALA A 164 16.32 -4.85 3.15
N TRP A 165 16.92 -3.82 3.75
CA TRP A 165 17.10 -2.52 3.10
C TRP A 165 18.11 -2.55 1.95
N ASP A 166 19.24 -3.23 2.13
CA ASP A 166 20.25 -3.36 1.08
C ASP A 166 19.76 -4.20 -0.11
N ARG A 167 18.75 -5.06 0.08
CA ARG A 167 18.12 -5.84 -0.99
C ARG A 167 17.51 -4.97 -2.09
N LEU A 168 17.04 -3.76 -1.76
CA LEU A 168 16.49 -2.76 -2.68
C LEU A 168 17.47 -2.37 -3.81
N ARG A 169 18.78 -2.60 -3.60
CA ARG A 169 19.81 -2.36 -4.62
C ARG A 169 19.68 -3.30 -5.80
N VAL A 170 19.25 -4.54 -5.55
CA VAL A 170 19.19 -5.62 -6.53
C VAL A 170 17.74 -5.97 -6.89
N ASP A 171 16.78 -5.61 -6.04
CA ASP A 171 15.36 -5.88 -6.25
C ASP A 171 14.52 -4.71 -5.74
N SER A 172 14.09 -3.85 -6.65
CA SER A 172 13.37 -2.61 -6.32
C SER A 172 11.94 -2.85 -5.84
N VAL A 173 11.40 -4.06 -6.00
CA VAL A 173 10.05 -4.42 -5.57
C VAL A 173 10.04 -5.26 -4.28
N TYR A 174 11.18 -5.32 -3.59
CA TYR A 174 11.30 -6.04 -2.33
C TYR A 174 10.74 -5.20 -1.17
N SER A 175 9.82 -5.78 -0.39
CA SER A 175 9.24 -5.12 0.77
C SER A 175 10.28 -4.93 1.88
N LEU A 176 10.50 -3.67 2.25
CA LEU A 176 11.48 -3.29 3.25
C LEU A 176 11.06 -3.70 4.68
N ASP A 177 12.02 -3.69 5.59
CA ASP A 177 11.78 -3.91 7.01
C ASP A 177 11.36 -2.60 7.70
N PRO A 178 10.12 -2.50 8.24
CA PRO A 178 9.63 -1.29 8.91
C PRO A 178 10.18 -1.11 10.35
N ASP A 179 10.94 -2.07 10.88
CA ASP A 179 11.59 -1.98 12.20
C ASP A 179 13.04 -1.49 12.10
N TYR A 180 13.63 -1.50 10.90
CA TYR A 180 14.94 -0.90 10.67
C TYR A 180 14.84 0.63 10.63
N THR A 181 15.69 1.31 11.39
CA THR A 181 15.85 2.77 11.30
C THR A 181 17.01 3.08 10.35
N PRO A 182 16.75 3.52 9.12
CA PRO A 182 17.82 3.85 8.18
C PRO A 182 18.55 5.13 8.58
N THR A 183 19.78 5.28 8.11
CA THR A 183 20.45 6.58 8.07
C THR A 183 19.80 7.50 7.03
N ILE A 184 20.03 8.81 7.12
CA ILE A 184 19.51 9.76 6.11
C ILE A 184 20.05 9.47 4.71
N ASP A 185 21.28 8.97 4.59
CA ASP A 185 21.84 8.61 3.29
C ASP A 185 21.18 7.36 2.71
N GLU A 186 20.93 6.33 3.54
CA GLU A 186 20.16 5.16 3.15
C GLU A 186 18.74 5.54 2.73
N TRP A 187 18.08 6.43 3.48
CA TRP A 187 16.77 6.98 3.15
C TRP A 187 16.75 7.66 1.78
N LYS A 188 17.68 8.58 1.53
CA LYS A 188 17.81 9.29 0.25
C LYS A 188 18.06 8.37 -0.95
N VAL A 189 18.72 7.23 -0.73
CA VAL A 189 18.89 6.21 -1.76
C VAL A 189 17.59 5.44 -1.97
N ALA A 190 16.92 5.06 -0.87
CA ALA A 190 15.70 4.26 -0.92
C ALA A 190 14.55 4.99 -1.62
N ILE A 191 14.26 6.24 -1.24
CA ILE A 191 13.13 7.03 -1.79
C ILE A 191 13.16 7.17 -3.32
N ARG A 192 14.35 7.23 -3.92
CA ARG A 192 14.53 7.28 -5.39
C ARG A 192 14.17 5.98 -6.10
N LYS A 193 14.00 4.89 -5.35
CA LYS A 193 13.60 3.57 -5.83
C LYS A 193 12.15 3.24 -5.49
N MET A 194 11.38 4.23 -5.02
CA MET A 194 9.96 4.05 -4.65
C MET A 194 9.78 2.91 -3.64
N PRO A 195 10.35 3.05 -2.42
CA PRO A 195 10.36 1.98 -1.45
C PRO A 195 8.93 1.70 -0.98
N HIS A 196 8.70 0.45 -0.60
CA HIS A 196 7.43 0.02 -0.06
C HIS A 196 7.59 -0.97 1.11
N TRP A 197 6.54 -1.08 1.90
CA TRP A 197 6.44 -1.95 3.07
C TRP A 197 5.08 -2.63 3.08
N VAL A 198 5.06 -3.95 3.26
CA VAL A 198 3.82 -4.71 3.35
C VAL A 198 3.58 -5.12 4.79
N PHE A 199 2.34 -4.93 5.25
CA PHE A 199 1.85 -5.31 6.56
C PHE A 199 0.64 -6.24 6.43
N TYR A 200 0.36 -6.99 7.50
CA TYR A 200 -0.80 -7.85 7.63
C TYR A 200 -1.47 -7.62 8.98
N ALA A 201 -2.81 -7.62 8.96
CA ALA A 201 -3.65 -7.74 10.14
C ALA A 201 -4.95 -8.46 9.79
N ASP A 202 -5.17 -9.64 10.37
CA ASP A 202 -6.48 -10.30 10.42
C ASP A 202 -7.16 -10.51 9.04
N GLY A 203 -6.41 -10.96 8.03
CA GLY A 203 -6.92 -11.19 6.66
C GLY A 203 -6.92 -9.94 5.78
N VAL A 204 -6.30 -8.85 6.25
CA VAL A 204 -6.11 -7.62 5.50
C VAL A 204 -4.61 -7.37 5.30
N TYR A 205 -4.25 -6.96 4.09
CA TYR A 205 -2.89 -6.67 3.67
C TYR A 205 -2.80 -5.19 3.33
N LEU A 206 -1.76 -4.53 3.84
CA LEU A 206 -1.51 -3.11 3.65
C LEU A 206 -0.16 -2.95 2.96
N ASP A 207 -0.14 -2.42 1.74
CA ASP A 207 1.08 -1.95 1.08
C ASP A 207 1.18 -0.44 1.29
N VAL A 208 2.28 0.00 1.89
CA VAL A 208 2.63 1.41 2.04
C VAL A 208 3.78 1.70 1.11
N SER A 209 3.60 2.58 0.14
CA SER A 209 4.66 3.02 -0.76
C SER A 209 4.89 4.52 -0.66
N LEU A 210 6.12 4.96 -0.97
CA LEU A 210 6.53 6.36 -0.87
C LEU A 210 7.16 6.83 -2.17
N THR A 211 6.70 7.98 -2.66
CA THR A 211 7.32 8.67 -3.80
C THR A 211 7.75 10.07 -3.39
N GLU A 212 8.92 10.50 -3.88
CA GLU A 212 9.38 11.88 -3.77
C GLU A 212 9.24 12.64 -5.10
N SER A 213 8.97 13.94 -5.01
CA SER A 213 9.02 14.85 -6.14
C SER A 213 9.60 16.20 -5.74
N ASN A 214 10.54 16.69 -6.54
CA ASN A 214 11.10 18.03 -6.38
C ASN A 214 10.37 19.10 -7.21
N MET A 215 9.24 18.75 -7.84
CA MET A 215 8.47 19.67 -8.69
C MET A 215 7.65 20.70 -7.89
N GLY A 216 7.61 20.61 -6.56
CA GLY A 216 6.82 21.49 -5.70
C GLY A 216 7.41 22.90 -5.50
N GLY A 217 8.65 23.14 -5.91
CA GLY A 217 9.29 24.47 -5.80
C GLY A 217 9.60 24.93 -4.36
N PHE A 218 9.53 24.03 -3.38
CA PHE A 218 9.82 24.37 -1.98
C PHE A 218 11.33 24.41 -1.72
N VAL A 219 11.86 25.58 -1.36
CA VAL A 219 13.28 25.72 -1.02
C VAL A 219 13.58 24.92 0.25
N GLY A 220 14.52 23.97 0.16
CA GLY A 220 14.97 23.15 1.29
C GLY A 220 14.01 22.02 1.71
N LYS A 221 12.93 21.79 0.95
CA LYS A 221 11.97 20.69 1.18
C LYS A 221 11.71 19.92 -0.11
N THR A 222 11.23 18.70 0.05
CA THR A 222 10.81 17.82 -1.04
C THR A 222 9.35 17.44 -0.82
N THR A 223 8.58 17.33 -1.90
CA THR A 223 7.21 16.82 -1.84
C THR A 223 7.26 15.31 -1.65
N TYR A 224 6.51 14.79 -0.68
CA TYR A 224 6.38 13.36 -0.45
C TYR A 224 4.93 12.94 -0.55
N LEU A 225 4.68 11.94 -1.39
CA LEU A 225 3.39 11.30 -1.52
C LEU A 225 3.49 9.87 -0.98
N VAL A 226 2.63 9.55 -0.02
CA VAL A 226 2.46 8.20 0.49
C VAL A 226 1.20 7.62 -0.13
N THR A 227 1.30 6.39 -0.63
CA THR A 227 0.14 5.60 -1.07
C THR A 227 -0.02 4.40 -0.15
N MET A 228 -1.22 4.24 0.39
CA MET A 228 -1.62 3.05 1.15
C MET A 228 -2.65 2.26 0.36
N ASP A 229 -2.25 1.10 -0.13
CA ASP A 229 -3.17 0.13 -0.70
C ASP A 229 -3.57 -0.90 0.35
N ILE A 230 -4.83 -0.85 0.77
CA ILE A 230 -5.43 -1.74 1.74
C ILE A 230 -6.25 -2.78 0.98
N LYS A 231 -5.88 -4.06 1.10
CA LYS A 231 -6.41 -5.17 0.29
C LYS A 231 -6.99 -6.25 1.19
N ASN A 232 -8.17 -6.74 0.86
CA ASN A 232 -8.64 -8.01 1.40
C ASN A 232 -7.96 -9.20 0.69
N GLU A 233 -8.20 -10.43 1.14
CA GLU A 233 -7.57 -11.63 0.55
C GLU A 233 -7.91 -11.88 -0.92
N TYR A 234 -9.09 -11.48 -1.40
CA TYR A 234 -9.41 -11.56 -2.83
C TYR A 234 -8.51 -10.63 -3.65
N ALA A 235 -8.37 -9.37 -3.22
CA ALA A 235 -7.53 -8.40 -3.89
C ALA A 235 -6.05 -8.77 -3.82
N PHE A 236 -5.60 -9.22 -2.65
CA PHE A 236 -4.20 -9.59 -2.42
C PHE A 236 -3.81 -10.87 -3.16
N TYR A 237 -4.58 -11.94 -3.05
CA TYR A 237 -4.22 -13.23 -3.65
C TYR A 237 -4.84 -13.45 -5.04
N GLY A 238 -6.15 -13.23 -5.16
CA GLY A 238 -6.89 -13.49 -6.40
C GLY A 238 -6.39 -12.60 -7.53
N LEU A 239 -6.47 -11.28 -7.35
CA LEU A 239 -5.95 -10.33 -8.34
C LEU A 239 -4.42 -10.38 -8.39
N GLY A 240 -3.74 -10.40 -7.23
CA GLY A 240 -2.29 -10.37 -7.10
C GLY A 240 -1.53 -11.47 -7.85
N TYR A 241 -1.95 -12.73 -7.69
CA TYR A 241 -1.23 -13.88 -8.28
C TYR A 241 -1.76 -14.30 -9.66
N PHE A 242 -2.96 -13.84 -10.05
CA PHE A 242 -3.58 -14.19 -11.32
C PHE A 242 -3.97 -12.98 -12.18
N PRO A 243 -3.09 -11.96 -12.31
CA PRO A 243 -3.45 -10.72 -12.98
C PRO A 243 -3.85 -10.96 -14.44
N GLY A 244 -4.95 -10.33 -14.86
CA GLY A 244 -5.45 -10.41 -16.24
C GLY A 244 -6.03 -11.77 -16.65
N ASN A 245 -6.18 -12.73 -15.73
CA ASN A 245 -6.78 -14.02 -16.02
C ASN A 245 -8.07 -14.24 -15.21
N ALA A 246 -9.20 -13.80 -15.76
CA ALA A 246 -10.51 -13.83 -15.09
C ALA A 246 -10.90 -15.23 -14.58
N ASP A 247 -10.59 -16.29 -15.35
CA ASP A 247 -10.90 -17.66 -14.96
C ASP A 247 -10.08 -18.13 -13.76
N LYS A 248 -8.79 -17.81 -13.73
CA LYS A 248 -7.94 -18.11 -12.57
C LYS A 248 -8.31 -17.26 -11.35
N ILE A 249 -8.59 -15.97 -11.56
CA ILE A 249 -9.05 -15.05 -10.50
C ILE A 249 -10.33 -15.61 -9.87
N ARG A 250 -11.32 -16.04 -10.65
CA ARG A 250 -12.56 -16.63 -10.12
C ARG A 250 -12.33 -17.91 -9.32
N ASN A 251 -11.32 -18.70 -9.69
CA ASN A 251 -10.96 -19.96 -9.05
C ASN A 251 -9.75 -19.85 -8.11
N TRP A 252 -9.39 -18.63 -7.69
CA TRP A 252 -8.11 -18.35 -7.05
C TRP A 252 -7.87 -19.21 -5.81
N LYS A 253 -8.89 -19.46 -4.98
CA LYS A 253 -8.77 -20.26 -3.75
C LYS A 253 -8.28 -21.68 -4.02
N THR A 254 -8.72 -22.28 -5.12
CA THR A 254 -8.33 -23.64 -5.53
C THR A 254 -6.92 -23.67 -6.12
N LEU A 255 -6.56 -22.63 -6.88
CA LEU A 255 -5.28 -22.56 -7.59
C LEU A 255 -4.12 -22.05 -6.71
N LEU A 256 -4.45 -21.24 -5.71
CA LEU A 256 -3.47 -20.53 -4.89
C LEU A 256 -2.49 -21.46 -4.17
N PRO A 257 -2.90 -22.57 -3.52
CA PRO A 257 -1.95 -23.42 -2.81
C PRO A 257 -0.81 -23.94 -3.69
N ALA A 258 -1.13 -24.41 -4.90
CA ALA A 258 -0.14 -24.88 -5.86
C ALA A 258 0.74 -23.74 -6.39
N GLU A 259 0.19 -22.54 -6.53
CA GLU A 259 0.95 -21.36 -6.95
C GLU A 259 1.94 -20.94 -5.85
N LEU A 260 1.49 -20.84 -4.60
CA LEU A 260 2.34 -20.48 -3.45
C LEU A 260 3.48 -21.47 -3.23
N GLN A 261 3.28 -22.76 -3.48
CA GLN A 261 4.36 -23.76 -3.41
C GLN A 261 5.52 -23.45 -4.36
N LYS A 262 5.24 -22.91 -5.55
CA LYS A 262 6.29 -22.51 -6.51
C LYS A 262 7.11 -21.34 -5.98
N TYR A 263 6.43 -20.34 -5.43
CA TYR A 263 7.08 -19.16 -4.83
C TYR A 263 7.88 -19.55 -3.60
N HIS A 264 7.35 -20.42 -2.75
CA HIS A 264 8.09 -20.94 -1.59
C HIS A 264 9.36 -21.69 -2.00
N ALA A 265 9.31 -22.53 -3.04
CA ALA A 265 10.50 -23.20 -3.56
C ALA A 265 11.55 -22.19 -4.08
N LYS A 266 11.10 -21.11 -4.74
CA LYS A 266 11.97 -20.00 -5.17
C LYS A 266 12.61 -19.30 -3.97
N ARG A 267 11.83 -18.97 -2.94
CA ARG A 267 12.32 -18.37 -1.68
C ARG A 267 13.45 -19.21 -1.10
N LEU A 268 13.24 -20.52 -0.94
CA LEU A 268 14.26 -21.42 -0.37
C LEU A 268 15.55 -21.46 -1.17
N ALA A 269 15.46 -21.48 -2.50
CA ALA A 269 16.64 -21.43 -3.38
C ALA A 269 17.41 -20.10 -3.22
N THR A 270 16.70 -18.97 -3.25
CA THR A 270 17.30 -17.65 -3.05
C THR A 270 17.90 -17.50 -1.64
N GLU A 271 17.22 -18.00 -0.61
CA GLU A 271 17.73 -17.99 0.77
C GLU A 271 19.01 -18.81 0.91
N ALA A 272 19.14 -19.94 0.21
CA ALA A 272 20.38 -20.74 0.21
C ALA A 272 21.54 -19.98 -0.45
N GLU A 273 21.31 -19.31 -1.57
CA GLU A 273 22.31 -18.47 -2.24
C GLU A 273 22.73 -17.28 -1.37
N LEU A 274 21.78 -16.62 -0.71
CA LEU A 274 22.05 -15.50 0.18
C LEU A 274 22.80 -15.94 1.44
N LYS A 275 22.47 -17.09 2.03
CA LYS A 275 23.24 -17.67 3.16
C LYS A 275 24.71 -17.90 2.77
N ALA A 276 24.96 -18.41 1.58
CA ALA A 276 26.34 -18.60 1.08
C ALA A 276 27.09 -17.27 0.90
N GLN A 277 26.37 -16.16 0.72
CA GLN A 277 26.91 -14.80 0.65
C GLN A 277 27.01 -14.10 2.02
N GLY A 278 26.69 -14.80 3.11
CA GLY A 278 26.76 -14.27 4.49
C GLY A 278 25.50 -13.54 4.98
N TYR A 279 24.37 -13.64 4.26
CA TYR A 279 23.11 -13.10 4.75
C TYR A 279 22.53 -13.95 5.88
N THR A 280 21.84 -13.30 6.81
CA THR A 280 21.08 -13.95 7.86
C THR A 280 19.63 -14.06 7.41
N ILE A 281 19.08 -15.29 7.47
CA ILE A 281 17.68 -15.56 7.13
C ILE A 281 16.92 -15.72 8.44
N ASP A 282 15.85 -14.95 8.60
CA ASP A 282 14.91 -15.09 9.71
C ASP A 282 14.05 -16.32 9.51
N THR A 283 14.51 -17.44 10.08
CA THR A 283 13.76 -18.70 10.05
C THR A 283 12.61 -18.74 11.07
N ALA A 284 12.48 -17.73 11.93
CA ALA A 284 11.38 -17.63 12.88
C ALA A 284 10.14 -16.96 12.28
N TYR A 285 10.31 -16.13 11.24
CA TYR A 285 9.21 -15.54 10.49
C TYR A 285 8.27 -16.61 9.92
N GLN A 286 6.97 -16.39 10.14
CA GLN A 286 5.88 -17.21 9.62
C GLN A 286 5.04 -16.37 8.66
N ASP A 287 4.71 -16.92 7.49
CA ASP A 287 3.81 -16.26 6.56
C ASP A 287 2.42 -16.08 7.22
N PRO A 288 1.71 -14.95 6.97
CA PRO A 288 0.38 -14.74 7.50
C PRO A 288 -0.61 -15.85 7.14
N PRO A 289 -1.54 -16.21 8.04
CA PRO A 289 -2.58 -17.17 7.72
C PRO A 289 -3.53 -16.63 6.64
N ILE A 290 -3.88 -17.49 5.69
CA ILE A 290 -4.84 -17.19 4.62
C ILE A 290 -6.22 -17.71 5.05
N LYS A 291 -7.03 -16.84 5.64
CA LYS A 291 -8.34 -17.16 6.21
C LYS A 291 -9.28 -17.79 5.19
N ALA A 292 -9.28 -17.31 3.95
CA ALA A 292 -10.08 -17.83 2.86
C ALA A 292 -9.80 -19.29 2.51
N LEU A 293 -8.65 -19.84 2.93
CA LEU A 293 -8.28 -21.25 2.73
C LEU A 293 -8.48 -22.13 3.97
N GLN A 294 -8.65 -21.53 5.16
CA GLN A 294 -8.82 -22.27 6.41
C GLN A 294 -10.17 -23.00 6.51
N GLY A 295 -11.15 -22.63 5.68
CA GLY A 295 -12.43 -23.35 5.54
C GLY A 295 -12.46 -24.43 4.45
N SER A 296 -11.35 -24.62 3.70
CA SER A 296 -11.30 -25.55 2.56
C SER A 296 -10.81 -26.95 2.94
N SER A 297 -10.32 -27.15 4.17
CA SER A 297 -9.86 -28.43 4.69
C SER A 297 -11.02 -29.24 5.29
N THR A 298 -12.02 -29.55 4.47
CA THR A 298 -12.94 -30.66 4.74
C THR A 298 -13.22 -31.37 3.42
N ASN A 299 -12.40 -32.37 3.09
CA ASN A 299 -12.88 -33.73 2.83
C ASN A 299 -11.69 -34.71 2.77
N PRO A 300 -11.74 -35.81 3.55
CA PRO A 300 -10.80 -36.94 3.43
C PRO A 300 -11.00 -37.73 2.12
#